data_AF-A0AA38NX81-F1
#
_entry.id   AF-A0AA38NX81-F1
#
_cell.length_a   1.000
_cell.length_b   1.000
_cell.length_c   1.000
_cell.angle_alpha   90.00
_cell.angle_beta   90.00
_cell.angle_gamma   90.00
#
_symmetry.space_group_name_H-M   'P 1'
#
loop_
_entity.id
_entity.type
_entity.pdbx_description
1 polymer ?
#
loop_
_entity_poly.entity_id
_entity_poly.type
_entity_poly.pdbx_seq_one_letter_code
_entity_poly.pdbx_strand_id
1 'polypeptide(L)'
;LIAAVITTVTAVAGAHSVMYKQLNPEPYHTSSLTELEQGHSECMLYTLGVQQHVFRKLKRELQKEGGLKGCRFVDIEEMVATFLFQSVTNLSVRKVAERFQ
;
A
#
# COMPACT_ATOMS: atom_id res chain seq x y z
N LEU A 1 -37.07 -29.23 4.48
CA LEU A 1 -37.36 -27.77 4.45
C LEU A 1 -36.25 -26.95 5.11
N ILE A 2 -35.87 -27.21 6.36
CA ILE A 2 -34.82 -26.46 7.08
C ILE A 2 -33.47 -26.44 6.34
N ALA A 3 -32.98 -27.58 5.84
CA ALA A 3 -31.72 -27.65 5.10
C ALA A 3 -31.72 -26.83 3.79
N ALA A 4 -32.86 -26.75 3.09
CA ALA A 4 -33.00 -25.97 1.87
C ALA A 4 -33.05 -24.44 2.13
N VAL A 5 -33.56 -24.04 3.29
CA VAL A 5 -33.53 -22.64 3.73
C VAL A 5 -32.10 -22.23 4.11
N ILE A 6 -31.33 -23.12 4.74
CA ILE A 6 -29.93 -22.84 5.10
C ILE A 6 -29.05 -22.70 3.85
N THR A 7 -29.21 -23.57 2.85
CA THR A 7 -28.42 -23.50 1.60
C THR A 7 -28.74 -22.27 0.77
N THR A 8 -30.00 -21.82 0.75
CA THR A 8 -30.39 -20.60 0.01
C THR A 8 -29.88 -19.34 0.71
N VAL A 9 -29.97 -19.24 2.03
CA VAL A 9 -29.44 -18.09 2.79
C VAL A 9 -27.93 -17.96 2.66
N THR A 10 -27.19 -19.07 2.72
CA THR A 10 -25.73 -19.06 2.55
C THR A 10 -25.30 -18.68 1.13
N ALA A 11 -26.01 -19.15 0.10
CA ALA A 11 -25.74 -18.75 -1.29
C ALA A 11 -25.97 -17.24 -1.52
N VAL A 12 -27.06 -16.69 -0.96
CA VAL A 12 -27.37 -15.25 -1.07
C VAL A 12 -26.35 -14.39 -0.32
N ALA A 13 -25.95 -14.79 0.89
CA ALA A 13 -24.91 -14.10 1.65
C ALA A 13 -23.55 -14.13 0.93
N GLY A 14 -23.21 -15.26 0.32
CA GLY A 14 -22.01 -15.39 -0.52
C GLY A 14 -22.04 -14.48 -1.74
N ALA A 15 -23.15 -14.47 -2.49
CA ALA A 15 -23.34 -13.60 -3.65
C ALA A 15 -23.28 -12.11 -3.28
N HIS A 16 -23.90 -11.72 -2.16
CA HIS A 16 -23.86 -10.35 -1.65
C HIS A 16 -22.43 -9.93 -1.28
N SER A 17 -21.65 -10.80 -0.64
CA SER A 17 -20.25 -10.54 -0.30
C SER A 17 -19.35 -10.38 -1.54
N VAL A 18 -19.52 -11.25 -2.54
CA VAL A 18 -18.77 -11.17 -3.80
C VAL A 18 -19.10 -9.89 -4.56
N MET A 19 -20.39 -9.57 -4.69
CA MET A 19 -20.84 -8.36 -5.37
C MET A 19 -20.37 -7.10 -4.64
N TYR A 20 -20.44 -7.07 -3.30
CA TYR A 20 -19.94 -5.97 -2.49
C TYR A 20 -18.44 -5.75 -2.69
N LYS A 21 -17.62 -6.81 -2.70
CA LYS A 21 -16.16 -6.71 -2.97
C LYS A 21 -15.84 -6.24 -4.38
N GLN A 22 -16.67 -6.56 -5.37
CA GLN A 22 -16.50 -6.10 -6.74
C GLN A 22 -16.87 -4.62 -6.91
N LEU A 23 -17.92 -4.15 -6.23
CA LEU A 23 -18.33 -2.75 -6.27
C LEU A 23 -17.46 -1.84 -5.40
N ASN A 24 -16.97 -2.37 -4.28
CA ASN A 24 -16.04 -1.70 -3.39
C ASN A 24 -14.74 -2.51 -3.36
N PRO A 25 -13.91 -2.44 -4.42
CA PRO A 25 -12.57 -3.02 -4.36
C PRO A 25 -11.88 -2.39 -3.16
N GLU A 26 -11.46 -3.22 -2.19
CA GLU A 26 -10.55 -2.73 -1.15
C GLU A 26 -9.39 -2.04 -1.87
N PRO A 27 -8.97 -0.84 -1.41
CA PRO A 27 -7.77 -0.23 -1.94
C PRO A 27 -6.66 -1.27 -1.82
N TYR A 28 -6.14 -1.69 -2.98
CA TYR A 28 -5.14 -2.75 -3.11
C TYR A 28 -3.83 -2.39 -2.40
N HIS A 29 -3.73 -1.14 -1.93
CA HIS A 29 -2.62 -0.50 -1.25
C HIS A 29 -3.14 0.18 0.03
N THR A 30 -3.39 -0.59 1.09
CA THR A 30 -3.57 -0.02 2.45
C THR A 30 -2.26 -0.06 3.25
N SER A 31 -1.15 -0.38 2.59
CA SER A 31 0.08 -0.88 3.17
C SER A 31 1.12 0.21 3.44
N SER A 32 1.44 0.40 4.73
CA SER A 32 2.61 1.08 5.31
C SER A 32 2.82 2.58 5.06
N LEU A 33 2.49 3.11 3.88
CA LEU A 33 2.73 4.52 3.56
C LEU A 33 1.86 5.46 4.37
N THR A 34 0.57 5.14 4.50
CA THR A 34 -0.36 5.91 5.33
C THR A 34 0.11 5.95 6.77
N GLU A 35 0.68 4.85 7.29
CA GLU A 35 1.30 4.78 8.62
C GLU A 35 2.62 5.57 8.70
N LEU A 36 3.38 5.68 7.61
CA LEU A 36 4.60 6.47 7.53
C LEU A 36 4.31 7.98 7.46
N GLU A 37 3.24 8.36 6.76
CA GLU A 37 2.85 9.76 6.55
C GLU A 37 1.97 10.32 7.68
N GLN A 38 1.04 9.51 8.22
CA GLN A 38 0.15 9.89 9.32
C GLN A 38 0.69 9.47 10.70
N GLY A 39 1.71 8.62 10.73
CA GLY A 39 2.39 8.26 11.97
C GLY A 39 3.20 9.40 12.56
N HIS A 40 3.92 9.10 13.65
CA HIS A 40 4.79 10.08 14.29
C HIS A 40 5.86 10.57 13.29
N SER A 41 6.31 11.82 13.41
CA SER A 41 7.33 12.40 12.51
C SER A 41 8.63 11.57 12.43
N GLU A 42 8.89 10.76 13.45
CA GLU A 42 10.02 9.82 13.54
C GLU A 42 9.79 8.48 12.85
N CYS A 43 8.54 8.09 12.58
CA CYS A 43 8.19 6.80 11.96
C CYS A 43 8.90 6.62 10.61
N MET A 44 8.97 7.70 9.83
CA MET A 44 9.65 7.69 8.54
C MET A 44 11.18 7.68 8.67
N LEU A 45 11.73 8.26 9.73
CA LEU A 45 13.16 8.18 10.03
C LEU A 45 13.55 6.74 10.39
N TYR A 46 12.80 6.10 11.30
CA TYR A 46 13.07 4.73 11.73
C TYR A 46 12.87 3.70 10.60
N THR A 47 11.92 3.94 9.71
CA THR A 47 11.57 2.97 8.65
C THR A 47 12.34 3.19 7.36
N LEU A 48 12.49 4.44 6.91
CA LEU A 48 13.10 4.78 5.62
C LEU A 48 14.50 5.39 5.76
N GLY A 49 15.00 5.59 6.98
CA GLY A 49 16.30 6.22 7.23
C GLY A 49 16.35 7.71 6.90
N VAL A 50 15.20 8.35 6.63
CA VAL A 50 15.13 9.76 6.24
C VAL A 50 14.03 10.51 6.99
N GLN A 51 14.29 11.78 7.31
CA GLN A 51 13.26 12.65 7.91
C GLN A 51 12.21 13.07 6.88
N GLN A 52 11.02 13.45 7.36
CA GLN A 52 9.87 13.76 6.50
C GLN A 52 10.12 14.90 5.50
N HIS A 53 10.82 15.94 5.92
CA HIS A 53 11.16 17.04 5.03
C HIS A 53 12.16 16.61 3.94
N VAL A 54 13.08 15.69 4.26
CA VAL A 54 14.07 15.15 3.30
C VAL A 54 13.37 14.28 2.27
N PHE A 55 12.46 13.40 2.70
CA PHE A 55 11.65 12.58 1.79
C PHE A 55 10.86 13.44 0.80
N ARG A 56 10.17 14.49 1.28
CA ARG A 56 9.43 15.42 0.41
C ARG A 56 10.35 16.13 -0.59
N LYS A 57 11.54 16.54 -0.16
CA LYS A 57 12.53 17.17 -1.04
C LYS A 57 13.02 16.18 -2.09
N LEU A 58 13.43 14.98 -1.68
CA LEU A 58 13.88 13.92 -2.58
C LEU A 58 12.82 13.59 -3.64
N LYS A 59 11.57 13.38 -3.23
CA LYS A 59 10.44 13.16 -4.15
C LYS A 59 10.34 14.27 -5.20
N ARG A 60 10.39 15.53 -4.76
CA ARG A 60 10.31 16.69 -5.66
C ARG A 60 11.47 16.73 -6.65
N GLU A 61 12.70 16.48 -6.20
CA GLU A 61 13.89 16.44 -7.09
C GLU A 61 13.78 15.29 -8.11
N LEU A 62 13.35 14.10 -7.67
CA LEU A 62 13.15 12.95 -8.56
C LEU A 62 12.07 13.22 -9.61
N GLN A 63 11.01 13.95 -9.26
CA GLN A 63 9.98 14.35 -10.22
C GLN A 63 10.48 15.41 -11.20
N LYS A 64 11.19 16.44 -10.72
CA LYS A 64 11.62 17.58 -11.54
C LYS A 64 12.82 17.27 -12.41
N GLU A 65 13.88 16.75 -11.80
CA GLU A 65 15.17 16.51 -12.45
C GLU A 65 15.27 15.08 -12.97
N GLY A 66 14.70 14.12 -12.23
CA GLY A 66 14.73 12.69 -12.60
C GLY A 66 13.61 12.27 -13.56
N GLY A 67 12.62 13.12 -13.81
CA GLY A 67 11.47 12.81 -14.65
C GLY A 67 10.58 11.67 -14.12
N LEU A 68 10.66 11.37 -12.81
CA LEU A 68 9.90 10.30 -12.17
C LEU A 68 8.40 10.58 -12.26
N LYS A 69 7.65 9.60 -12.77
CA LYS A 69 6.19 9.63 -12.90
C LYS A 69 5.60 8.40 -12.20
N GLY A 70 4.42 8.56 -11.62
CA GLY A 70 3.68 7.45 -11.04
C GLY A 70 3.31 6.44 -12.12
N CYS A 71 3.17 5.19 -11.71
CA CYS A 71 2.70 4.11 -12.56
C CYS A 71 1.21 3.86 -12.30
N ARG A 72 0.53 3.14 -13.20
CA ARG A 72 -0.91 2.85 -13.10
C ARG A 72 -1.36 2.28 -11.74
N PHE A 73 -0.45 1.60 -11.04
CA PHE A 73 -0.74 0.86 -9.82
C PHE A 73 0.16 1.25 -8.64
N VAL A 74 1.08 2.21 -8.80
CA VAL A 74 2.02 2.56 -7.73
C VAL A 74 2.28 4.06 -7.78
N ASP A 75 1.98 4.73 -6.67
CA ASP A 75 2.19 6.16 -6.53
C ASP A 75 3.67 6.49 -6.34
N ILE A 76 4.05 7.73 -6.66
CA ILE A 76 5.45 8.17 -6.58
C ILE A 76 5.97 8.09 -5.14
N GLU A 77 5.13 8.40 -4.15
CA GLU A 77 5.49 8.21 -2.74
C GLU A 77 5.86 6.76 -2.45
N GLU A 78 5.09 5.80 -2.98
CA GLU A 78 5.27 4.37 -2.73
C GLU A 78 6.52 3.85 -3.41
N MET A 79 6.78 4.29 -4.63
CA MET A 79 8.02 3.98 -5.34
C MET A 79 9.25 4.46 -4.56
N VAL A 80 9.23 5.72 -4.09
CA VAL A 80 10.37 6.31 -3.35
C VAL A 80 10.52 5.66 -1.98
N ALA A 81 9.43 5.41 -1.27
CA ALA A 81 9.45 4.74 0.04
C ALA A 81 9.96 3.30 -0.08
N THR A 82 9.49 2.55 -1.09
CA THR A 82 9.97 1.18 -1.37
C THR A 82 11.46 1.17 -1.65
N PHE A 83 11.95 2.10 -2.50
CA PHE A 83 13.37 2.23 -2.81
C PHE A 83 14.23 2.52 -1.57
N LEU A 84 13.81 3.47 -0.73
CA LEU A 84 14.53 3.82 0.50
C LEU A 84 14.50 2.68 1.52
N PHE A 85 13.35 2.05 1.71
CA PHE A 85 13.19 0.91 2.61
C PHE A 85 14.09 -0.25 2.20
N GLN A 86 14.11 -0.58 0.90
CA GLN A 86 14.98 -1.59 0.32
C GLN A 86 16.47 -1.24 0.53
N SER A 87 16.83 0.04 0.42
CA SER A 87 18.20 0.53 0.62
C SER A 87 18.65 0.45 2.08
N VAL A 88 17.76 0.72 3.04
CA VAL A 88 18.07 0.69 4.48
C VAL A 88 18.09 -0.72 5.04
N THR A 89 17.15 -1.57 4.62
CA THR A 89 16.96 -2.90 5.21
C THR A 89 17.72 -4.01 4.52
N ASN A 90 18.22 -3.77 3.29
CA ASN A 90 18.90 -4.76 2.46
C ASN A 90 18.12 -6.10 2.34
N LEU A 91 16.79 -6.04 2.44
CA LEU A 91 15.92 -7.20 2.33
C LEU A 91 15.88 -7.71 0.88
N SER A 92 15.39 -8.92 0.64
CA SER A 92 15.12 -9.33 -0.74
C SER A 92 13.89 -8.59 -1.28
N VAL A 93 13.81 -8.42 -2.61
CA VAL A 93 12.63 -7.82 -3.28
C VAL A 93 11.34 -8.51 -2.84
N ARG A 94 11.37 -9.83 -2.64
CA ARG A 94 10.24 -10.60 -2.12
C ARG A 94 9.80 -10.14 -0.72
N LYS A 95 10.76 -9.94 0.18
CA LYS A 95 10.49 -9.49 1.55
C LYS A 95 10.01 -8.04 1.61
N VAL A 96 10.47 -7.20 0.69
CA VAL A 96 9.96 -5.83 0.55
C VAL A 96 8.54 -5.84 -0.02
N ALA A 97 8.27 -6.66 -1.03
CA ALA A 97 6.94 -6.82 -1.59
C ALA A 97 5.93 -7.27 -0.52
N GLU A 98 6.29 -8.24 0.34
CA GLU A 98 5.45 -8.66 1.49
C GLU A 98 5.08 -7.54 2.48
N ARG A 99 5.79 -6.40 2.47
CA ARG A 99 5.55 -5.26 3.38
C ARG A 99 4.77 -4.12 2.74
N PHE A 100 4.88 -3.98 1.42
CA PHE A 100 4.22 -2.91 0.65
C PHE A 100 3.03 -3.43 -0.19
N GLN A 101 2.83 -4.76 -0.30
CA GLN A 101 1.61 -5.41 -0.81
C GLN A 101 0.69 -5.87 0.33
#